data_AF-J3N486-F1
#
_entry.id   AF-J3N486-F1
#
_cell.length_a   1.000
_cell.length_b   1.000
_cell.length_c   1.000
_cell.angle_alpha   90.00
_cell.angle_beta   90.00
_cell.angle_gamma   90.00
#
_symmetry.space_group_name_H-M   'P 1'
#
loop_
_entity.id
_entity.type
_entity.pdbx_description
1 polymer ?
#
loop_
_entity_poly.entity_id
_entity_poly.type
_entity_poly.pdbx_seq_one_letter_code
_entity_poly.pdbx_strand_id
1 'polypeptide(L)'
;MDADAKTSMVGAHRGGSMMVVLKVLSAFSSRNINLTKLEVINNNDGGGGGAAGTPVMILDTNARGAPTLRAFPHVLYVDCEGASHDPRVLDAIKEIERFAVFVRVLGCYAADSNVYDLQ
;
A
#
# COMPACT_ATOMS: atom_id res chain seq x y z
N MET A 1 -22.15 -17.54 -3.73
CA MET A 1 -21.90 -16.31 -2.98
C MET A 1 -20.53 -15.85 -3.44
N ASP A 2 -20.43 -14.65 -4.03
CA ASP A 2 -19.11 -14.07 -4.26
C ASP A 2 -18.46 -13.94 -2.89
N ALA A 3 -17.36 -14.66 -2.69
CA ALA A 3 -16.60 -14.53 -1.46
C ALA A 3 -16.17 -13.07 -1.35
N ASP A 4 -16.36 -12.48 -0.18
CA ASP A 4 -15.87 -11.13 0.07
C ASP A 4 -14.36 -11.14 -0.22
N ALA A 5 -13.84 -10.14 -0.93
CA ALA A 5 -12.45 -10.14 -1.41
C ALA A 5 -11.67 -9.04 -0.72
N LYS A 6 -10.38 -9.28 -0.46
CA LYS A 6 -9.44 -8.25 0.01
C LYS A 6 -8.29 -8.11 -0.96
N THR A 7 -7.87 -6.88 -1.15
CA THR A 7 -6.67 -6.54 -1.91
C THR A 7 -5.66 -5.89 -0.98
N SER A 8 -4.45 -6.45 -0.95
CA SER A 8 -3.31 -5.88 -0.22
C SER A 8 -2.37 -5.18 -1.21
N MET A 9 -1.88 -4.00 -0.84
CA MET A 9 -0.93 -3.25 -1.64
C MET A 9 0.10 -2.52 -0.78
N VAL A 10 1.20 -2.17 -1.43
CA VAL A 10 2.24 -1.30 -0.87
C VAL A 10 2.42 -0.08 -1.78
N GLY A 11 2.50 1.10 -1.17
CA GLY A 11 2.84 2.35 -1.84
C GLY A 11 4.07 2.98 -1.18
N ALA A 12 4.98 3.57 -1.95
CA ALA A 12 6.12 4.28 -1.41
C ALA A 12 6.30 5.66 -2.03
N HIS A 13 6.76 6.61 -1.22
CA HIS A 13 6.90 8.00 -1.62
C HIS A 13 8.18 8.62 -1.00
N ARG A 14 8.67 9.71 -1.61
CA ARG A 14 9.90 10.41 -1.18
C ARG A 14 9.66 11.74 -0.46
N GLY A 15 8.53 12.39 -0.69
CA GLY A 15 8.10 13.60 0.03
C GLY A 15 7.32 13.31 1.31
N GLY A 16 6.91 14.37 2.03
CA GLY A 16 6.34 14.29 3.39
C GLY A 16 5.16 13.33 3.55
N SER A 17 5.25 12.48 4.57
CA SER A 17 4.36 11.34 4.84
C SER A 17 2.87 11.71 4.91
N MET A 18 2.51 12.79 5.62
CA MET A 18 1.09 13.12 5.92
C MET A 18 0.25 13.39 4.67
N MET A 19 0.77 14.14 3.70
CA MET A 19 0.03 14.45 2.47
C MET A 19 -0.20 13.22 1.59
N VAL A 20 0.75 12.28 1.60
CA VAL A 20 0.63 11.03 0.84
C VAL A 20 -0.46 10.16 1.44
N VAL A 21 -0.47 10.02 2.77
CA VAL A 21 -1.52 9.29 3.49
C VAL A 21 -2.89 9.84 3.15
N LEU A 22 -3.09 11.17 3.20
CA LEU A 22 -4.37 11.79 2.88
C LEU A 22 -4.81 11.55 1.44
N LYS A 23 -3.89 11.61 0.47
CA LYS A 23 -4.21 11.31 -0.94
C LYS A 23 -4.60 9.85 -1.14
N VAL A 24 -3.90 8.92 -0.49
CA VAL A 24 -4.22 7.48 -0.52
C VAL A 24 -5.61 7.25 0.09
N LEU A 25 -5.87 7.80 1.28
CA LEU A 25 -7.19 7.73 1.92
C LEU A 25 -8.30 8.29 1.04
N SER A 26 -8.06 9.44 0.40
CA SER A 26 -9.01 10.08 -0.50
C SER A 26 -9.31 9.24 -1.75
N ALA A 27 -8.31 8.59 -2.35
CA ALA A 27 -8.49 7.73 -3.52
C ALA A 27 -9.46 6.57 -3.24
N PHE A 28 -9.37 5.96 -2.05
CA PHE A 28 -10.27 4.89 -1.63
C PHE A 28 -11.64 5.41 -1.16
N SER A 29 -11.65 6.42 -0.28
CA SER A 29 -12.89 6.96 0.31
C SER A 29 -13.82 7.58 -0.75
N SER A 30 -13.28 8.30 -1.73
CA SER A 30 -14.07 8.89 -2.82
C SER A 30 -14.78 7.87 -3.71
N ARG A 31 -14.38 6.59 -3.64
CA ARG A 31 -14.96 5.47 -4.39
C ARG A 31 -15.76 4.52 -3.51
N ASN A 32 -15.99 4.89 -2.25
CA ASN A 32 -16.68 4.09 -1.26
C ASN A 32 -16.05 2.70 -1.08
N ILE A 33 -14.72 2.69 -0.97
CA ILE A 33 -13.92 1.49 -0.70
C ILE A 33 -13.44 1.57 0.75
N ASN A 34 -13.77 0.56 1.54
CA ASN A 34 -13.30 0.46 2.91
C ASN A 34 -11.85 -0.01 2.96
N LEU A 35 -11.09 0.59 3.87
CA LEU A 35 -9.78 0.08 4.25
C LEU A 35 -9.95 -0.80 5.49
N THR A 36 -9.37 -1.98 5.45
CA THR A 36 -9.30 -2.89 6.61
C THR A 36 -7.95 -2.81 7.30
N LYS A 37 -6.93 -2.26 6.63
CA LYS A 37 -5.60 -2.01 7.18
C LYS A 37 -4.96 -0.78 6.55
N LEU A 38 -4.30 0.03 7.38
CA LEU A 38 -3.39 1.09 6.95
C LEU A 38 -2.20 1.14 7.92
N GLU A 39 -1.01 0.83 7.45
CA GLU A 39 0.24 0.98 8.20
C GLU A 39 1.15 1.97 7.48
N VAL A 40 1.72 2.91 8.23
CA VAL A 40 2.60 3.95 7.71
C VAL A 40 3.96 3.80 8.36
N ILE A 41 4.96 3.48 7.56
CA ILE A 41 6.36 3.38 7.98
C ILE A 41 7.07 4.67 7.56
N ASN A 42 7.56 5.42 8.55
CA ASN A 42 8.30 6.66 8.38
C ASN A 42 9.71 6.50 8.96
N ASN A 43 10.71 6.41 8.09
CA ASN A 43 12.11 6.15 8.48
C ASN A 43 12.95 7.43 8.46
N ASN A 44 12.40 8.54 8.95
CA ASN A 44 13.00 9.86 8.81
C ASN A 44 13.55 10.36 10.15
N ASP A 45 14.75 9.93 10.54
CA ASP A 45 15.41 10.43 11.76
C ASP A 45 16.78 11.02 11.46
N GLY A 46 16.78 12.29 11.04
CA GLY A 46 17.92 13.19 11.10
C GLY A 46 18.03 13.94 12.44
N GLY A 47 17.67 13.34 13.58
CA GLY A 47 17.77 14.04 14.86
C GLY A 47 17.59 13.19 16.12
N GLY A 48 18.71 12.89 16.79
CA GLY A 48 18.74 12.72 18.25
C GLY A 48 18.44 11.32 18.80
N GLY A 49 19.46 10.45 18.82
CA GLY A 49 19.63 9.43 19.87
C GLY A 49 18.57 8.32 19.94
N GLY A 50 18.73 7.28 19.10
CA GLY A 50 18.08 5.99 19.33
C GLY A 50 17.48 5.37 18.07
N ALA A 51 18.31 4.68 17.29
CA ALA A 51 17.95 3.88 16.12
C ALA A 51 17.24 4.64 14.98
N ALA A 52 18.00 5.40 14.19
CA ALA A 52 17.56 5.85 12.88
C ALA A 52 17.03 4.65 12.08
N GLY A 53 15.72 4.63 11.83
CA GLY A 53 15.08 3.52 11.13
C GLY A 53 15.75 3.30 9.77
N THR A 54 16.28 2.10 9.51
CA THR A 54 16.88 1.79 8.20
C THR A 54 15.80 1.95 7.13
N PRO A 55 16.01 2.74 6.05
CA PRO A 55 14.99 2.95 5.03
C PRO A 55 14.53 1.60 4.45
N VAL A 56 13.23 1.46 4.18
CA VAL A 56 12.71 0.22 3.60
C VAL A 56 13.28 0.08 2.19
N MET A 57 13.98 -1.03 1.97
CA MET A 57 14.54 -1.38 0.67
C MET A 57 13.50 -2.18 -0.10
N ILE A 58 13.07 -1.65 -1.24
CA ILE A 58 12.09 -2.31 -2.11
C ILE A 58 12.79 -2.71 -3.40
N LEU A 59 12.69 -3.99 -3.76
CA LEU A 59 13.12 -4.48 -5.06
C LEU A 59 12.10 -4.06 -6.12
N ASP A 60 12.52 -3.14 -6.98
CA ASP A 60 11.77 -2.68 -8.13
C ASP A 60 12.07 -3.60 -9.32
N THR A 61 11.09 -4.42 -9.68
CA THR A 61 11.16 -5.38 -10.79
C THR A 61 10.62 -4.80 -12.10
N ASN A 62 10.03 -3.59 -12.07
CA ASN A 62 9.37 -2.97 -13.22
C ASN A 62 10.26 -1.95 -13.94
N ALA A 63 11.45 -1.66 -13.40
CA ALA A 63 12.44 -0.83 -14.07
C ALA A 63 12.85 -1.47 -15.42
N ARG A 64 12.99 -0.66 -16.48
CA ARG A 64 13.54 -1.11 -17.78
C ARG A 64 15.04 -1.43 -17.61
N GLY A 65 15.34 -2.60 -17.06
CA GLY A 65 16.71 -3.03 -16.72
C GLY A 65 16.74 -4.14 -15.67
N ALA A 66 17.91 -4.40 -15.09
CA ALA A 66 18.04 -5.35 -13.99
C ALA A 66 17.23 -4.88 -12.76
N PRO A 67 16.63 -5.81 -11.99
CA PRO A 67 15.93 -5.48 -10.74
C PRO A 67 16.81 -4.61 -9.85
N THR A 68 16.31 -3.46 -9.43
CA THR A 68 17.09 -2.49 -8.64
C THR A 68 16.48 -2.34 -7.26
N LEU A 69 17.31 -2.45 -6.22
CA LEU A 69 16.90 -2.14 -4.84
C LEU A 69 16.84 -0.62 -4.65
N ARG A 70 15.68 -0.10 -4.25
CA ARG A 70 15.47 1.33 -4.00
C ARG A 70 15.07 1.56 -2.54
N ALA A 71 15.75 2.50 -1.90
CA ALA A 71 15.45 2.96 -0.55
C ALA A 71 14.26 3.92 -0.56
N PHE A 72 13.29 3.68 0.33
CA PHE A 72 12.13 4.55 0.53
C PHE A 72 12.01 4.98 1.99
N PRO A 73 12.00 6.29 2.28
CA PRO A 73 11.84 6.80 3.64
C PRO A 73 10.39 6.71 4.13
N HIS A 74 9.42 6.69 3.21
CA HIS A 74 7.99 6.62 3.53
C HIS A 74 7.34 5.49 2.73
N VAL A 75 6.83 4.49 3.44
CA VAL A 75 6.13 3.33 2.87
C VAL A 75 4.78 3.19 3.56
N LEU A 76 3.75 2.89 2.77
CA LEU A 76 2.39 2.63 3.23
C LEU A 76 1.99 1.22 2.82
N TYR A 77 1.49 0.44 3.77
CA TYR A 77 0.82 -0.83 3.51
C TYR A 77 -0.68 -0.62 3.70
N VAL A 78 -1.47 -1.10 2.73
CA VAL A 78 -2.91 -0.89 2.69
C VAL A 78 -3.59 -2.20 2.36
N ASP A 79 -4.59 -2.57 3.14
CA ASP A 79 -5.56 -3.60 2.78
C ASP A 79 -6.93 -2.95 2.60
N CYS A 80 -7.60 -3.24 1.49
CA CYS A 80 -8.94 -2.74 1.19
C CYS A 80 -9.91 -3.87 0.85
N GLU A 81 -11.20 -3.61 1.08
CA GLU A 81 -12.29 -4.46 0.62
C GLU A 81 -12.44 -4.33 -0.91
N GLY A 82 -12.68 -5.45 -1.57
CA GLY A 82 -12.81 -5.56 -3.00
C GLY A 82 -11.64 -6.29 -3.67
N ALA A 83 -11.95 -6.93 -4.80
CA ALA A 83 -10.97 -7.63 -5.60
C ALA A 83 -10.12 -6.66 -6.43
N SER A 84 -8.88 -7.04 -6.75
CA SER A 84 -7.96 -6.20 -7.52
C SER A 84 -8.43 -5.93 -8.96
N HIS A 85 -9.40 -6.71 -9.45
CA HIS A 85 -10.04 -6.52 -10.76
C HIS A 85 -11.37 -5.76 -10.69
N ASP A 86 -11.89 -5.41 -9.49
CA ASP A 86 -13.02 -4.48 -9.37
C ASP A 86 -12.59 -3.14 -9.98
N PRO A 87 -13.33 -2.58 -10.96
CA PRO A 87 -13.02 -1.30 -11.58
C PRO A 87 -12.76 -0.17 -10.57
N ARG A 88 -13.48 -0.14 -9.45
CA ARG A 88 -13.31 0.90 -8.42
C ARG A 88 -11.96 0.78 -7.73
N VAL A 89 -11.56 -0.44 -7.37
CA VAL A 89 -10.26 -0.73 -6.73
C VAL A 89 -9.13 -0.44 -7.72
N LEU A 90 -9.28 -0.90 -8.96
CA LEU A 90 -8.30 -0.67 -10.02
C LEU A 90 -8.09 0.83 -10.29
N ASP A 91 -9.16 1.61 -10.36
CA ASP A 91 -9.07 3.05 -10.61
C ASP A 91 -8.52 3.82 -9.41
N ALA A 92 -8.76 3.36 -8.18
CA ALA A 92 -8.11 3.89 -6.98
C ALA A 92 -6.59 3.64 -7.02
N ILE A 93 -6.15 2.42 -7.35
CA ILE A 93 -4.74 2.06 -7.47
C ILE A 93 -4.06 2.91 -8.56
N LYS A 94 -4.68 3.06 -9.73
CA LYS A 94 -4.17 3.92 -10.82
C LYS A 94 -4.05 5.38 -10.40
N GLU A 95 -4.95 5.89 -9.57
CA GLU A 95 -4.83 7.25 -9.04
C GLU A 95 -3.61 7.38 -8.12
N ILE A 96 -3.36 6.39 -7.26
CA ILE A 96 -2.20 6.34 -6.36
C ILE A 96 -0.89 6.27 -7.16
N GLU A 97 -0.84 5.47 -8.22
CA GLU A 97 0.30 5.37 -9.14
C GLU A 97 0.72 6.71 -9.76
N ARG A 98 -0.20 7.69 -9.89
CA ARG A 98 0.13 9.01 -10.47
C ARG A 98 1.02 9.86 -9.59
N PHE A 99 1.01 9.64 -8.28
CA PHE A 99 1.78 10.45 -7.33
C PHE A 99 2.76 9.64 -6.48
N ALA A 100 2.53 8.35 -6.28
CA ALA A 100 3.48 7.48 -5.59
C ALA A 100 4.71 7.19 -6.47
N VAL A 101 5.87 7.07 -5.85
CA VAL A 101 7.12 6.73 -6.57
C VAL A 101 7.16 5.24 -6.88
N PHE A 102 6.45 4.44 -6.09
CA PHE A 102 6.34 3.01 -6.26
C PHE A 102 4.98 2.54 -5.74
N VAL A 103 4.34 1.66 -6.48
CA VAL A 103 3.09 0.99 -6.08
C VAL A 103 3.18 -0.46 -6.52
N ARG A 104 2.72 -1.38 -5.67
CA ARG A 104 2.59 -2.79 -6.02
C ARG A 104 1.42 -3.41 -5.27
N VAL A 105 0.57 -4.12 -6.02
CA VAL A 105 -0.40 -5.06 -5.44
C VAL A 105 0.38 -6.28 -4.94
N LEU A 106 0.19 -6.61 -3.67
CA LEU A 106 0.82 -7.76 -3.02
C LEU A 106 -0.01 -9.03 -3.19
N GLY A 107 -1.32 -8.88 -3.34
CA GLY A 107 -2.23 -9.99 -3.61
C GLY A 107 -3.69 -9.59 -3.54
N CYS A 108 -4.53 -10.48 -4.07
CA CYS A 108 -5.99 -10.45 -3.94
C CYS A 108 -6.42 -11.82 -3.42
N TYR A 109 -7.11 -11.86 -2.29
CA TYR A 109 -7.47 -13.10 -1.60
C TYR A 109 -8.90 -13.03 -1.07
N ALA A 110 -9.51 -14.19 -0.82
CA ALA A 110 -10.81 -14.26 -0.19
C ALA A 110 -10.71 -13.75 1.25
N ALA A 111 -11.52 -12.75 1.57
CA ALA A 111 -11.83 -12.31 2.91
C ALA A 111 -12.84 -13.28 3.52
N ASP A 112 -12.38 -14.48 3.83
CA ASP A 112 -13.21 -15.42 4.56
C ASP A 112 -13.18 -15.05 6.06
N SER A 113 -14.34 -14.68 6.59
CA SER A 113 -14.54 -14.40 8.03
C SER A 113 -14.51 -15.68 8.87
N ASN A 114 -14.62 -16.86 8.24
CA ASN A 114 -14.75 -18.16 8.88
C ASN A 114 -13.43 -18.96 8.94
N VAL A 115 -12.30 -18.44 8.45
CA VAL A 115 -11.01 -19.18 8.44
C VAL A 115 -10.52 -19.51 9.85
N TYR A 116 -10.95 -18.75 10.86
CA TYR A 116 -10.61 -19.00 12.27
C TYR A 116 -11.64 -19.85 13.03
N ASP A 117 -12.76 -20.21 12.41
CA ASP A 117 -13.69 -21.20 12.96
C ASP A 117 -13.14 -22.61 12.69
N LEU A 118 -12.00 -22.91 13.31
CA LEU A 118 -11.54 -24.28 13.50
C LEU A 118 -12.50 -24.95 14.49
N GLN A 119 -13.57 -25.55 13.96
CA GLN A 119 -14.42 -26.50 14.70
C GLN A 119 -13.69 -27.83 14.93
#